data_AF-A0A449AUU5-F1
#
_entry.id   AF-A0A449AUU5-F1
#
_cell.length_a   1.000
_cell.length_b   1.000
_cell.length_c   1.000
_cell.angle_alpha   90.00
_cell.angle_beta   90.00
_cell.angle_gamma   90.00
#
_symmetry.space_group_name_H-M   'P 1'
#
loop_
_entity.id
_entity.type
_entity.pdbx_description
1 polymer ?
#
loop_
_entity_poly.entity_id
_entity_poly.type
_entity_poly.pdbx_seq_one_letter_code
_entity_poly.pdbx_strand_id
1 'polypeptide(L)'
;MLKMDKDKLKDIVSSLMFEPTDDVLLHITENWTEIQKQLSWLDELDLANIDPMTHINENYQIDFLRDDEVNTTWSITKEDILKNAADKDSDYVILTKVVK
;
A
#
# COMPACT_ATOMS: atom_id res chain seq x y z
N MET A 1 -2.63 4.86 22.85
CA MET A 1 -3.09 4.14 21.65
C MET A 1 -4.55 4.48 21.31
N LEU A 2 -4.87 4.57 20.01
CA LEU A 2 -6.21 4.89 19.51
C LEU A 2 -7.11 3.65 19.60
N LYS A 3 -8.31 3.80 20.19
CA LYS A 3 -9.34 2.75 20.15
C LYS A 3 -9.91 2.68 18.74
N MET A 4 -9.81 1.52 18.10
CA MET A 4 -10.40 1.28 16.79
C MET A 4 -11.89 1.03 16.94
N ASP A 5 -12.73 1.85 16.30
CA ASP A 5 -14.16 1.61 16.19
C ASP A 5 -14.49 0.95 14.84
N LYS A 6 -15.68 0.32 14.76
CA LYS A 6 -16.11 -0.45 13.59
C LYS A 6 -16.29 0.43 12.34
N ASP A 7 -16.69 1.69 12.50
CA ASP A 7 -16.91 2.63 11.40
C ASP A 7 -15.56 3.11 10.83
N LYS A 8 -14.58 3.42 11.70
CA LYS A 8 -13.20 3.69 11.26
C LYS A 8 -12.58 2.51 10.53
N LEU A 9 -12.84 1.29 11.00
CA LEU A 9 -12.34 0.10 10.31
C LEU A 9 -12.98 -0.05 8.93
N LYS A 10 -14.28 0.22 8.78
CA LYS A 10 -14.94 0.24 7.47
C LYS A 10 -14.34 1.28 6.53
N ASP A 11 -14.04 2.48 7.03
CA ASP A 11 -13.40 3.53 6.22
C ASP A 11 -12.01 3.11 5.73
N ILE A 12 -11.20 2.52 6.63
CA ILE A 12 -9.87 1.99 6.27
C ILE A 12 -10.00 0.91 5.20
N VAL A 13 -10.89 -0.07 5.41
CA VAL A 13 -11.04 -1.19 4.48
C VAL A 13 -11.59 -0.71 3.12
N SER A 14 -12.50 0.27 3.12
CA SER A 14 -13.00 0.90 1.89
C SER A 14 -11.91 1.67 1.15
N SER A 15 -11.01 2.35 1.86
CA SER A 15 -9.86 3.04 1.24
C SER A 15 -8.88 2.08 0.57
N LEU A 16 -8.86 0.82 1.01
CA LEU A 16 -8.08 -0.28 0.43
C LEU A 16 -8.85 -1.03 -0.67
N MET A 17 -10.03 -0.53 -1.07
CA MET A 17 -10.87 -1.12 -2.11
C MET A 17 -11.35 -2.56 -1.80
N PHE A 18 -11.53 -2.87 -0.51
CA PHE A 18 -12.05 -4.17 -0.07
C PHE A 18 -13.53 -4.07 0.36
N GLU A 19 -14.28 -5.15 0.13
CA GLU A 19 -15.65 -5.32 0.59
C GLU A 19 -15.72 -6.46 1.63
N PRO A 20 -15.47 -6.17 2.91
CA PRO A 20 -15.38 -7.19 3.95
C PRO A 20 -16.77 -7.62 4.43
N THR A 21 -16.90 -8.87 4.86
CA THR A 21 -18.06 -9.32 5.63
C THR A 21 -17.95 -8.84 7.09
N ASP A 22 -19.09 -8.83 7.80
CA ASP A 22 -19.10 -8.46 9.23
C ASP A 22 -18.20 -9.39 10.09
N ASP A 23 -18.14 -10.68 9.77
CA ASP A 23 -17.27 -11.64 10.46
C ASP A 23 -15.78 -11.32 10.25
N VAL A 24 -15.40 -10.92 9.04
CA VAL A 24 -14.02 -10.50 8.74
C VAL A 24 -13.66 -9.23 9.52
N LEU A 25 -14.58 -8.26 9.60
CA LEU A 25 -14.38 -7.05 10.39
C LEU A 25 -14.19 -7.35 11.89
N LEU A 26 -14.91 -8.34 12.42
CA LEU A 26 -14.76 -8.78 13.81
C LEU A 26 -13.36 -9.35 14.05
N HIS A 27 -12.93 -10.32 13.23
CA HIS A 27 -11.59 -10.93 13.37
C HIS A 27 -10.46 -9.92 13.19
N ILE A 28 -10.59 -8.96 12.27
CA ILE A 28 -9.60 -7.88 12.11
C ILE A 28 -9.49 -7.05 13.40
N THR A 29 -10.63 -6.74 14.03
CA THR A 29 -10.66 -5.96 15.27
C THR A 29 -9.98 -6.71 16.44
N GLU A 30 -10.21 -8.01 16.55
CA GLU A 30 -9.57 -8.87 17.55
C GLU A 30 -8.06 -8.94 17.34
N ASN A 31 -7.63 -9.24 16.11
CA ASN A 31 -6.21 -9.31 15.74
C ASN A 31 -5.50 -7.98 15.95
N TRP A 32 -6.14 -6.86 15.60
CA TRP A 32 -5.59 -5.54 15.84
C TRP A 32 -5.36 -5.28 17.32
N THR A 33 -6.31 -5.66 18.17
CA THR A 33 -6.18 -5.50 19.63
C THR A 33 -4.99 -6.28 20.17
N GLU A 34 -4.79 -7.51 19.69
CA GLU A 34 -3.64 -8.33 20.08
C GLU A 34 -2.32 -7.74 19.58
N ILE A 35 -2.24 -7.28 18.32
CA ILE A 35 -1.05 -6.60 17.78
C ILE A 35 -0.71 -5.35 18.60
N GLN A 36 -1.71 -4.51 18.93
CA GLN A 36 -1.48 -3.31 19.74
C GLN A 36 -0.92 -3.68 21.12
N LYS A 37 -1.44 -4.73 21.75
CA LYS A 37 -0.91 -5.24 23.02
C LYS A 37 0.55 -5.69 22.87
N GLN A 38 0.86 -6.43 21.81
CA GLN A 38 2.23 -6.90 21.54
C GLN A 38 3.21 -5.77 21.21
N LEU A 39 2.74 -4.65 20.65
CA LEU A 39 3.57 -3.50 20.33
C LEU A 39 3.68 -2.48 21.48
N SER A 40 2.92 -2.65 22.57
CA SER A 40 2.88 -1.68 23.67
C SER A 40 4.23 -1.41 24.33
N TRP A 41 5.18 -2.34 24.29
CA TRP A 41 6.53 -2.15 24.81
C TRP A 41 7.32 -1.07 24.05
N LEU A 42 6.94 -0.74 22.81
CA LEU A 42 7.56 0.35 22.04
C LEU A 42 7.33 1.71 22.71
N ASP A 43 6.24 1.88 23.45
CA ASP A 43 5.94 3.11 24.20
C ASP A 43 6.91 3.34 25.37
N GLU A 44 7.68 2.31 25.78
CA GLU A 44 8.67 2.39 26.86
C GLU A 44 10.05 2.89 26.38
N LEU A 45 10.24 3.03 25.06
CA LEU A 45 11.50 3.45 24.47
C LEU A 45 11.62 4.99 24.49
N ASP A 46 12.72 5.52 25.03
CA ASP A 46 13.05 6.95 24.93
C ASP A 46 13.66 7.27 23.56
N LEU A 47 12.89 7.95 22.72
CA LEU A 47 13.26 8.32 21.35
C LEU A 47 13.48 9.84 21.18
N ALA A 48 13.55 10.62 22.27
CA ALA A 48 13.53 12.09 22.20
C ALA A 48 14.68 12.71 21.37
N ASN A 49 15.79 11.99 21.21
CA ASN A 49 17.00 12.46 20.50
C ASN A 49 17.42 11.53 19.36
N ILE A 50 16.49 10.75 18.80
CA ILE A 50 16.75 9.80 17.72
C ILE A 50 15.95 10.21 16.50
N ASP A 51 16.64 10.44 15.38
CA ASP A 51 15.99 10.69 14.09
C ASP A 51 15.43 9.38 13.50
N PRO A 52 14.24 9.40 12.90
CA PRO A 52 13.69 8.22 12.23
C PRO A 52 14.59 7.76 11.07
N MET A 53 14.89 6.46 11.03
CA MET A 53 15.63 5.87 9.91
C MET A 53 14.72 5.77 8.68
N THR A 54 15.02 6.53 7.63
CA THR A 54 14.25 6.51 6.37
C THR A 54 14.79 5.49 5.37
N HIS A 55 16.11 5.27 5.38
CA HIS A 55 16.81 4.33 4.51
C HIS A 55 17.88 3.62 5.35
N ILE A 56 18.13 2.34 5.06
CA ILE A 56 19.16 1.56 5.76
C ILE A 56 20.57 2.06 5.41
N ASN A 57 20.74 2.60 4.20
CA ASN A 57 22.03 3.13 3.75
C ASN A 57 22.18 4.58 4.21
N GLU A 58 23.22 4.85 5.00
CA GLU A 58 23.56 6.18 5.51
C GLU A 58 24.12 7.11 4.43
N ASN A 59 24.58 6.56 3.30
CA ASN A 59 25.02 7.34 2.13
C ASN A 59 23.81 7.71 1.26
N TYR A 60 23.11 8.77 1.64
CA TYR A 60 22.01 9.32 0.86
C TYR A 60 22.48 9.73 -0.53
N GLN A 61 21.84 9.18 -1.56
CA GLN A 61 22.03 9.64 -2.93
C GLN A 61 21.10 10.83 -3.17
N ILE A 62 21.62 12.03 -2.88
CA ILE A 62 20.86 13.28 -3.01
C ILE A 62 20.58 13.60 -4.48
N ASP A 63 21.44 13.12 -5.38
CA ASP A 63 21.41 13.40 -6.82
C ASP A 63 21.12 12.16 -7.68
N PHE A 64 20.28 11.23 -7.19
CA PHE A 64 19.85 10.07 -7.97
C PHE A 64 18.77 10.44 -8.99
N LEU A 65 19.16 11.25 -9.98
CA LEU A 65 18.31 11.72 -11.06
C LEU A 65 18.51 10.86 -12.31
N ARG A 66 17.45 10.75 -13.12
CA ARG A 66 17.50 10.16 -14.45
C ARG A 66 17.79 11.25 -15.48
N ASP A 67 18.72 10.99 -16.40
CA ASP A 67 18.95 11.86 -17.55
C ASP A 67 17.70 11.99 -18.42
N ASP A 68 17.46 13.18 -18.98
CA ASP A 68 16.33 13.44 -19.87
C ASP A 68 16.58 12.95 -21.30
N GLU A 69 16.80 11.64 -21.43
CA GLU A 69 17.07 10.97 -22.70
C GLU A 69 16.06 9.86 -22.95
N VAL A 70 15.72 9.64 -24.22
CA VAL A 70 14.85 8.55 -24.63
C VAL A 70 15.60 7.23 -24.47
N ASN A 71 15.15 6.39 -23.54
CA ASN A 71 15.69 5.05 -23.33
C ASN A 71 14.64 3.99 -23.63
N THR A 72 14.82 3.27 -24.74
CA THR A 72 13.91 2.19 -25.16
C THR A 72 14.39 0.79 -24.77
N THR A 73 15.48 0.68 -24.00
CA THR A 73 16.04 -0.63 -23.61
C THR A 73 15.12 -1.42 -22.67
N TRP A 74 14.20 -0.72 -21.99
CA TRP A 74 13.16 -1.32 -21.14
C TRP A 74 11.76 -1.29 -21.77
N SER A 75 11.65 -0.93 -23.05
CA SER A 75 10.37 -0.94 -23.74
C SER A 75 9.90 -2.37 -23.95
N ILE A 76 8.65 -2.63 -23.57
CA ILE A 76 7.97 -3.91 -23.79
C ILE A 76 6.93 -3.77 -24.89
N THR A 77 6.63 -4.87 -25.59
CA THR A 77 5.67 -4.83 -26.68
C THR A 77 4.25 -4.67 -26.15
N LYS A 78 3.34 -4.18 -27.00
CA LYS A 78 1.90 -4.12 -26.67
C LYS A 78 1.35 -5.50 -26.30
N GLU A 79 1.77 -6.53 -27.03
CA GLU A 79 1.38 -7.91 -26.78
C GLU A 79 1.80 -8.38 -25.37
N ASP A 80 3.04 -8.06 -24.97
CA ASP A 80 3.56 -8.41 -23.64
C ASP A 80 2.80 -7.68 -22.53
N ILE A 81 2.52 -6.38 -22.69
CA ILE A 81 1.74 -5.58 -21.72
C ILE A 81 0.36 -6.19 -21.51
N LEU A 82 -0.30 -6.54 -22.63
CA LEU A 82 -1.67 -7.04 -22.60
C LEU A 82 -1.73 -8.50 -22.16
N LYS A 83 -0.64 -9.24 -22.12
CA LYS A 83 -0.62 -10.70 -21.88
C LYS A 83 -1.38 -11.13 -20.63
N ASN A 84 -1.28 -10.36 -19.55
CA ASN A 84 -1.87 -10.67 -18.25
C ASN A 84 -3.14 -9.86 -17.92
N ALA A 85 -3.63 -9.04 -18.85
CA ALA A 85 -4.87 -8.30 -18.63
C ALA A 85 -6.06 -9.26 -18.56
N ALA A 86 -6.87 -9.13 -17.50
CA ALA A 86 -8.03 -9.99 -17.25
C ALA A 86 -9.11 -9.85 -18.34
N ASP A 87 -9.34 -8.63 -18.81
CA ASP A 87 -10.20 -8.32 -19.95
C ASP A 87 -9.49 -7.30 -20.84
N LYS A 88 -9.50 -7.54 -22.16
CA LYS A 88 -8.77 -6.77 -23.15
C LYS A 88 -9.28 -7.02 -24.57
N ASP A 89 -9.03 -6.06 -25.45
CA ASP A 89 -9.09 -6.26 -26.89
C ASP A 89 -7.67 -6.28 -27.51
N SER A 90 -7.56 -6.05 -28.83
CA SER A 90 -6.28 -6.01 -29.53
C SER A 90 -5.35 -4.88 -29.08
N ASP A 91 -5.91 -3.84 -28.46
CA ASP A 91 -5.24 -2.57 -28.24
C ASP A 91 -5.34 -2.05 -26.80
N TYR A 92 -6.35 -2.47 -26.03
CA TYR A 92 -6.70 -1.86 -24.75
C TYR A 92 -7.05 -2.89 -23.67
N VAL A 93 -6.84 -2.50 -22.42
CA VAL A 93 -7.43 -3.14 -21.24
C VAL A 93 -8.87 -2.66 -21.10
N ILE A 94 -9.81 -3.59 -20.94
CA ILE A 94 -11.22 -3.27 -20.78
C ILE A 94 -11.54 -3.20 -19.29
N LEU A 95 -12.21 -2.13 -18.88
CA LEU A 95 -12.61 -1.89 -17.49
C LEU A 95 -14.08 -1.49 -17.44
N THR A 96 -14.74 -1.83 -16.33
CA THR A 96 -16.10 -1.36 -16.07
C THR A 96 -16.11 0.15 -15.94
N LYS A 97 -16.89 0.82 -16.79
CA LYS A 97 -17.09 2.26 -16.71
C LYS A 97 -17.83 2.59 -15.42
N VAL A 98 -17.18 3.34 -14.53
CA VAL A 98 -17.82 3.87 -13.33
C VAL A 98 -18.68 5.07 -13.73
N VAL A 99 -19.97 4.84 -13.96
CA VAL A 99 -20.97 5.90 -14.16
C VAL A 99 -21.68 6.11 -12.82
N LYS A 100 -21.73 7.36 -12.35
CA LYS A 100 -22.58 7.75 -11.22
C LYS A 100 -23.97 8.12 -11.70
#